data_AF-A0A7C7H021-F1
#
_entry.id   AF-A0A7C7H021-F1
#
_cell.length_a   1.000
_cell.length_b   1.000
_cell.length_c   1.000
_cell.angle_alpha   90.00
_cell.angle_beta   90.00
_cell.angle_gamma   90.00
#
_symmetry.space_group_name_H-M   'P 1'
#
loop_
_entity.id
_entity.type
_entity.pdbx_description
1 polymer ?
#
loop_
_entity_poly.entity_id
_entity_poly.type
_entity_poly.pdbx_seq_one_letter_code
_entity_poly.pdbx_strand_id
1 'polypeptide(L)'
;MDKGMKEYKRNNFDEARKYYESVLEERKNDSAANFGLGVSAYQQGDIKSAMEAFDRILRDDEPELKAKSYYNMGNILYEQQRSEESLAFFKKA
;
A
#
# COMPACT_ATOMS: atom_id res chain seq x y z
N MET A 1 -0.48 -12.61 -12.49
CA MET A 1 -0.94 -11.22 -12.26
C MET A 1 -2.44 -11.28 -12.08
N ASP A 2 -2.95 -10.70 -10.99
CA ASP A 2 -4.39 -10.63 -10.73
C ASP A 2 -5.05 -9.44 -11.45
N LYS A 3 -6.39 -9.32 -11.34
CA LYS A 3 -7.14 -8.23 -11.99
C LYS A 3 -6.68 -6.86 -11.47
N GLY A 4 -6.50 -6.71 -10.15
CA GLY A 4 -6.07 -5.45 -9.54
C GLY A 4 -4.74 -4.95 -10.10
N MET A 5 -3.74 -5.83 -10.18
CA MET A 5 -2.41 -5.47 -10.68
C MET A 5 -2.43 -5.17 -12.19
N LYS A 6 -3.32 -5.83 -12.94
CA LYS A 6 -3.54 -5.53 -14.37
C LYS A 6 -4.11 -4.13 -14.56
N GLU A 7 -5.11 -3.74 -13.76
CA GLU A 7 -5.71 -2.41 -13.83
C GLU A 7 -4.75 -1.33 -13.30
N TYR A 8 -3.98 -1.62 -12.25
CA TYR A 8 -2.92 -0.73 -11.76
C TYR A 8 -1.90 -0.42 -12.86
N LYS A 9 -1.42 -1.42 -13.59
CA LYS A 9 -0.46 -1.22 -14.70
C LYS A 9 -1.03 -0.42 -15.87
N ARG A 10 -2.35 -0.30 -15.97
CA ARG A 10 -3.05 0.54 -16.95
C ARG A 10 -3.31 1.95 -16.44
N ASN A 11 -2.82 2.29 -15.25
CA ASN A 11 -3.16 3.52 -14.50
C ASN A 11 -4.66 3.64 -14.14
N ASN A 12 -5.39 2.52 -14.18
CA ASN A 12 -6.80 2.46 -13.77
C ASN A 12 -6.87 2.22 -12.26
N PHE A 13 -6.37 3.18 -11.47
CA PHE A 13 -6.22 3.01 -10.02
C PHE A 13 -7.55 2.83 -9.28
N ASP A 14 -8.63 3.43 -9.77
CA ASP A 14 -9.98 3.21 -9.23
C ASP A 14 -10.42 1.75 -9.33
N GLU A 15 -10.21 1.12 -10.49
CA GLU A 15 -10.58 -0.28 -10.70
C GLU A 15 -9.64 -1.24 -9.98
N ALA A 16 -8.35 -0.88 -9.87
CA ALA A 16 -7.41 -1.62 -9.03
C ALA A 16 -7.84 -1.62 -7.56
N ARG A 17 -8.18 -0.43 -7.03
CA ARG A 17 -8.68 -0.25 -5.66
C ARG A 17 -9.95 -1.05 -5.40
N LYS A 18 -10.98 -0.92 -6.25
CA LYS A 18 -12.23 -1.70 -6.12
C LYS A 18 -11.99 -3.20 -6.09
N TYR A 19 -11.07 -3.69 -6.92
CA TYR A 19 -10.71 -5.09 -6.91
C TYR A 19 -10.10 -5.51 -5.56
N TYR A 20 -9.14 -4.77 -5.04
CA TYR A 20 -8.52 -5.10 -3.75
C TYR A 20 -9.50 -4.96 -2.58
N GLU A 21 -10.39 -3.97 -2.60
CA GLU A 21 -11.49 -3.83 -1.64
C GLU A 21 -12.40 -5.07 -1.66
N SER A 22 -12.81 -5.54 -2.85
CA SER A 22 -13.61 -6.78 -2.97
C SER A 22 -12.88 -8.03 -2.45
N VAL A 23 -11.55 -8.09 -2.59
CA VAL A 23 -10.76 -9.18 -2.02
C VAL A 23 -10.77 -9.13 -0.49
N LEU A 24 -10.72 -7.93 0.08
CA LEU A 24 -10.71 -7.70 1.53
C LEU A 24 -12.09 -7.91 2.19
N GLU A 25 -13.18 -7.84 1.43
CA GLU A 25 -14.51 -8.23 1.92
C GLU A 25 -14.54 -9.71 2.33
N GLU A 26 -13.92 -10.58 1.55
CA GLU A 26 -13.82 -12.02 1.80
C GLU A 26 -12.64 -12.38 2.72
N ARG A 27 -11.51 -11.70 2.54
CA ARG A 27 -10.25 -11.97 3.25
C ARG A 27 -9.73 -10.72 3.94
N LYS A 28 -10.35 -10.39 5.08
CA LYS A 28 -10.16 -9.12 5.82
C LYS A 28 -8.70 -8.71 6.08
N ASN A 29 -7.80 -9.68 6.23
CA ASN A 29 -6.38 -9.46 6.52
C ASN A 29 -5.47 -10.02 5.41
N ASP A 30 -5.90 -10.02 4.15
CA ASP A 30 -5.03 -10.43 3.05
C ASP A 30 -3.94 -9.35 2.82
N SER A 31 -2.71 -9.67 3.19
CA SER A 31 -1.56 -8.77 3.10
C SER A 31 -1.28 -8.29 1.66
N ALA A 32 -1.47 -9.16 0.65
CA ALA A 32 -1.26 -8.79 -0.75
C ALA A 32 -2.35 -7.83 -1.25
N ALA A 33 -3.60 -8.04 -0.84
CA ALA A 33 -4.70 -7.14 -1.16
C ALA A 33 -4.56 -5.78 -0.45
N ASN A 34 -4.14 -5.76 0.82
CA ASN A 34 -3.81 -4.51 1.52
C ASN A 34 -2.64 -3.79 0.82
N PHE A 35 -1.63 -4.50 0.32
CA PHE A 35 -0.54 -3.88 -0.44
C PHE A 35 -1.05 -3.24 -1.74
N GLY A 36 -1.87 -3.98 -2.49
CA GLY A 36 -2.52 -3.50 -3.70
C GLY A 36 -3.42 -2.29 -3.47
N LEU A 37 -4.20 -2.30 -2.39
CA LEU A 37 -5.01 -1.16 -1.94
C LEU A 37 -4.12 0.05 -1.63
N GLY A 38 -3.04 -0.16 -0.88
CA GLY A 38 -2.11 0.90 -0.48
C GLY A 38 -1.47 1.61 -1.67
N VAL A 39 -0.90 0.85 -2.61
CA VAL A 39 -0.28 1.46 -3.80
C VAL A 39 -1.31 2.13 -4.71
N SER A 40 -2.52 1.58 -4.83
CA SER A 40 -3.59 2.19 -5.65
C SER A 40 -4.10 3.49 -5.03
N ALA A 41 -4.33 3.51 -3.71
CA ALA A 41 -4.75 4.70 -2.98
C ALA A 41 -3.68 5.80 -3.03
N TYR A 42 -2.40 5.43 -2.96
CA TYR A 42 -1.31 6.38 -3.10
C TYR A 42 -1.30 7.06 -4.48
N GLN A 43 -1.46 6.30 -5.56
CA GLN A 43 -1.56 6.85 -6.92
C GLN A 43 -2.78 7.75 -7.11
N GLN A 44 -3.86 7.54 -6.34
CA GLN A 44 -5.03 8.43 -6.31
C GLN A 44 -4.83 9.70 -5.48
N GLY A 45 -3.69 9.84 -4.78
CA GLY A 45 -3.45 10.92 -3.82
C GLY A 45 -4.19 10.77 -2.49
N ASP A 46 -4.86 9.63 -2.26
CA ASP A 46 -5.50 9.30 -0.98
C ASP A 46 -4.45 8.74 -0.01
N ILE A 47 -3.60 9.65 0.47
CA ILE A 47 -2.49 9.33 1.35
C ILE A 47 -2.94 8.65 2.64
N LYS A 48 -4.09 9.06 3.18
CA LYS A 48 -4.62 8.49 4.42
C LYS A 48 -4.91 7.00 4.23
N SER A 49 -5.68 6.64 3.21
CA SER A 49 -6.00 5.23 2.94
C SER A 49 -4.75 4.42 2.59
N ALA A 50 -3.79 5.02 1.87
CA ALA A 50 -2.53 4.36 1.56
C ALA A 50 -1.75 3.96 2.82
N MET A 51 -1.58 4.90 3.75
CA MET A 51 -0.88 4.67 5.02
C MET A 51 -1.60 3.63 5.89
N GLU A 52 -2.93 3.69 5.96
CA GLU A 52 -3.73 2.70 6.72
C GLU A 52 -3.61 1.29 6.14
N ALA A 53 -3.59 1.15 4.81
CA ALA A 53 -3.45 -0.14 4.16
C ALA A 53 -2.05 -0.74 4.38
N PHE A 54 -0.99 0.09 4.32
CA PHE A 54 0.36 -0.37 4.65
C PHE A 54 0.52 -0.73 6.13
N ASP A 55 -0.09 0.01 7.05
CA ASP A 55 -0.05 -0.32 8.50
C ASP A 55 -0.63 -1.70 8.81
N ARG A 56 -1.70 -2.10 8.10
CA ARG A 56 -2.32 -3.43 8.28
C ARG A 56 -1.34 -4.56 7.99
N ILE A 57 -0.49 -4.42 6.96
CA ILE A 57 0.51 -5.41 6.56
C ILE A 57 1.59 -5.59 7.64
N LEU A 58 1.88 -4.53 8.42
CA LEU A 58 2.88 -4.58 9.48
C LEU A 58 2.51 -5.54 10.63
N ARG A 59 1.24 -5.94 10.70
CA ARG A 59 0.69 -6.83 11.73
C ARG A 59 0.78 -8.32 11.39
N ASP A 60 1.03 -8.65 10.12
CA ASP A 60 1.09 -10.05 9.63
C ASP A 60 2.53 -10.58 9.67
N ASP A 61 2.78 -11.89 9.54
CA ASP A 61 4.15 -12.45 9.50
C ASP A 61 4.71 -12.56 8.07
N GLU A 62 4.74 -11.43 7.35
CA GLU A 62 5.21 -11.33 5.97
C GLU A 62 6.40 -10.35 5.81
N PRO A 63 7.64 -10.76 6.14
CA PRO A 63 8.79 -9.85 6.21
C PRO A 63 9.05 -9.06 4.92
N GLU A 64 8.88 -9.68 3.76
CA GLU A 64 9.10 -9.03 2.47
C GLU A 64 8.06 -7.94 2.18
N LEU A 65 6.78 -8.22 2.48
CA LEU A 65 5.72 -7.23 2.32
C LEU A 65 5.82 -6.11 3.35
N LYS A 66 6.29 -6.39 4.57
CA LYS A 66 6.61 -5.34 5.56
C LYS A 66 7.67 -4.39 5.04
N ALA A 67 8.79 -4.92 4.53
CA ALA A 67 9.87 -4.12 3.96
C ALA A 67 9.36 -3.19 2.85
N LYS A 68 8.60 -3.75 1.89
CA LYS A 68 7.97 -2.98 0.80
C LYS A 68 6.98 -1.93 1.32
N SER A 69 6.22 -2.25 2.37
CA SER A 69 5.24 -1.33 2.96
C SER A 69 5.95 -0.16 3.64
N TYR A 70 6.99 -0.42 4.44
CA TYR A 70 7.82 0.63 5.03
C TYR A 70 8.47 1.52 3.97
N TYR A 71 8.96 0.95 2.87
CA TYR A 71 9.50 1.72 1.76
C TYR A 71 8.45 2.68 1.14
N ASN A 72 7.23 2.18 0.87
CA ASN A 72 6.17 3.04 0.32
C ASN A 72 5.71 4.12 1.30
N MET A 73 5.59 3.81 2.59
CA MET A 73 5.30 4.82 3.63
C MET A 73 6.41 5.88 3.70
N GLY A 74 7.68 5.48 3.56
CA GLY A 74 8.82 6.37 3.47
C GLY A 74 8.76 7.31 2.26
N ASN A 75 8.36 6.80 1.08
CA ASN A 75 8.17 7.62 -0.13
C ASN A 75 7.04 8.63 0.04
N ILE A 76 5.90 8.20 0.60
CA ILE A 76 4.76 9.08 0.91
C ILE A 76 5.21 10.26 1.79
N LEU A 77 5.95 9.97 2.87
CA LEU A 77 6.43 11.01 3.79
C LEU A 77 7.47 11.91 3.13
N TYR A 78 8.33 11.36 2.28
CA TYR A 78 9.30 12.13 1.52
C TYR A 78 8.63 13.14 0.58
N GLU A 79 7.59 12.72 -0.15
CA GLU A 79 6.81 13.61 -1.02
C GLU A 79 6.06 14.70 -0.25
N GLN A 80 5.67 14.42 1.00
CA GLN A 80 5.12 15.40 1.93
C GLN A 80 6.16 16.33 2.57
N GLN A 81 7.43 16.27 2.15
CA GLN A 81 8.56 17.01 2.72
C GLN A 81 8.84 16.70 4.20
N ARG A 82 8.36 15.56 4.70
CA ARG A 82 8.56 15.06 6.07
C ARG A 82 9.78 14.14 6.13
N SER A 83 10.94 14.69 5.76
CA SER A 83 12.18 13.93 5.53
C SER A 83 12.69 13.16 6.76
N GLU A 84 12.54 13.71 7.97
CA GLU A 84 12.97 13.03 9.21
C GLU A 84 12.15 11.76 9.47
N GLU A 85 10.83 11.83 9.28
CA GLU A 85 9.93 10.70 9.47
C GLU A 85 10.13 9.66 8.36
N SER A 86 10.27 10.11 7.11
CA SER A 86 10.60 9.25 5.97
C SER A 86 11.85 8.40 6.22
N LEU A 87 12.92 8.99 6.77
CA LEU A 87 14.14 8.26 7.11
C LEU A 87 13.91 7.15 8.14
N ALA A 88 13.03 7.36 9.11
CA ALA A 88 12.69 6.33 10.09
C ALA A 88 12.00 5.12 9.45
N PHE A 89 11.17 5.34 8.42
CA PHE A 89 10.52 4.29 7.65
C PHE A 89 11.50 3.57 6.72
N PHE A 90 12.37 4.29 6.01
CA PHE A 90 13.38 3.67 5.16
C PHE A 90 14.38 2.80 5.93
N LYS A 91 14.69 3.13 7.19
CA LYS A 91 15.54 2.28 8.04
C LYS A 91 14.88 0.95 8.45
N LYS A 92 13.55 0.86 8.36
CA LYS A 92 12.77 -0.35 8.69
C LYS A 92 12.46 -1.20 7.46
N ALA A 93 12.57 -0.61 6.27
CA ALA A 93 12.43 -1.31 5.00
C ALA A 93 13.63 -2.24 4.76
#